data_AF-A0A838Z6A5-F1
#
_entry.id   AF-A0A838Z6A5-F1
#
_cell.length_a   1.000
_cell.length_b   1.000
_cell.length_c   1.000
_cell.angle_alpha   90.00
_cell.angle_beta   90.00
_cell.angle_gamma   90.00
#
_symmetry.space_group_name_H-M   'P 1'
#
loop_
_entity.id
_entity.type
_entity.pdbx_description
1 polymer ?
#
loop_
_entity_poly.entity_id
_entity_poly.type
_entity_poly.pdbx_seq_one_letter_code
_entity_poly.pdbx_strand_id
1 'polypeptide(L)'
;MNPYKNKNLNEFITSIPQEVIEKNTHLQDEENKRVYKEFIDNLKVGKCFICGEKMSDFVEQKPCFHWFTYPNGIKKKNFENYLNKPLGFFQLDSYFRWLANSEKLFINVNDLKEETSTTSYLETTYKYKNIEWAFSIGYTDKDGHPNAQIGAFPHYHLQMKVDDRIFLKFNDFHIPFSDHDLFVLELLEQASDRVKWGHSFGHGVGIIEDEKNLEIIDDLMITTDDSENAPFNRHTIIEAPEGQTISSEIILQAIEESKKTKKPVGKILQELLTDAKTATIIVPGKGVTKMTKRSGKK
;
A
#
# COMPACT_ATOMS: atom_id res chain seq x y z
N MET A 1 -13.49 -5.45 22.43
CA MET A 1 -13.03 -4.10 22.86
C MET A 1 -11.52 -4.08 22.80
N ASN A 2 -10.91 -3.05 22.21
CA ASN A 2 -9.45 -2.92 22.11
C ASN A 2 -8.85 -2.65 23.52
N PRO A 3 -7.95 -3.51 24.04
CA PRO A 3 -7.38 -3.34 25.39
C PRO A 3 -6.44 -2.14 25.53
N TYR A 4 -5.98 -1.56 24.42
CA TYR A 4 -5.02 -0.46 24.40
C TYR A 4 -5.66 0.93 24.43
N LYS A 5 -6.98 1.04 24.18
CA LYS A 5 -7.73 2.32 24.08
C LYS A 5 -7.62 3.21 25.31
N ASN A 6 -7.51 2.61 26.49
CA ASN A 6 -7.39 3.33 27.77
C ASN A 6 -5.94 3.44 28.26
N LYS A 7 -4.96 3.09 27.43
CA LYS A 7 -3.54 3.25 27.75
C LYS A 7 -3.00 4.51 27.08
N ASN A 8 -2.07 5.19 27.73
CA ASN A 8 -1.39 6.35 27.16
C ASN A 8 -0.19 5.91 26.32
N LEU A 9 -0.44 5.49 25.08
CA LEU A 9 0.62 5.01 24.19
C LEU A 9 1.50 6.15 23.68
N ASN A 10 0.97 7.36 23.59
CA ASN A 10 1.76 8.54 23.20
C ASN A 10 2.84 8.87 24.24
N GLU A 11 2.50 8.82 25.54
CA GLU A 11 3.47 8.98 26.62
C GLU A 11 4.51 7.85 26.60
N PHE A 12 4.07 6.60 26.38
CA PHE A 12 4.98 5.47 26.23
C PHE A 12 6.01 5.71 25.10
N ILE A 13 5.58 6.07 23.89
CA ILE A 13 6.50 6.36 22.78
C ILE A 13 7.42 7.54 23.09
N THR A 14 6.90 8.59 23.71
CA THR A 14 7.70 9.77 24.08
C THR A 14 8.75 9.46 25.14
N SER A 15 8.53 8.45 25.98
CA SER A 15 9.48 8.02 27.00
C SER A 15 10.67 7.24 26.45
N ILE A 16 10.63 6.78 25.19
CA ILE A 16 11.69 5.98 24.59
C ILE A 16 12.87 6.90 24.22
N PRO A 17 14.09 6.62 24.71
CA PRO A 17 15.27 7.42 24.35
C PRO A 17 15.58 7.37 22.85
N GLN A 18 16.04 8.49 22.30
CA GLN A 18 16.37 8.62 20.87
C GLN A 18 17.38 7.58 20.38
N GLU A 19 18.43 7.29 21.18
CA GLU A 19 19.42 6.25 20.85
C GLU A 19 18.78 4.86 20.71
N VAL A 20 17.77 4.55 21.53
CA VAL A 20 17.04 3.29 21.46
C VAL A 20 16.17 3.25 20.19
N ILE A 21 15.55 4.37 19.82
CA ILE A 21 14.78 4.51 18.58
C ILE A 21 15.67 4.27 17.37
N GLU A 22 16.83 4.94 17.30
CA GLU A 22 17.77 4.83 16.18
C GLU A 22 18.32 3.41 16.05
N LYS A 23 18.75 2.81 17.17
CA LYS A 23 19.22 1.43 17.19
C LYS A 23 18.15 0.45 16.73
N ASN A 24 16.92 0.56 17.23
CA ASN A 24 15.84 -0.35 16.85
C ASN A 24 15.40 -0.13 15.40
N THR A 25 15.36 1.11 14.92
CA THR A 25 15.10 1.42 13.51
C THR A 25 16.13 0.77 12.60
N HIS A 26 17.42 0.88 12.94
CA HIS A 26 18.48 0.24 12.18
C HIS A 26 18.36 -1.29 12.18
N LEU A 27 18.14 -1.91 13.36
CA LEU A 27 17.96 -3.36 13.46
C LEU A 27 16.73 -3.85 12.68
N GLN A 28 15.64 -3.08 12.70
CA GLN A 28 14.43 -3.38 11.95
C GLN A 28 14.65 -3.27 10.45
N ASP A 29 15.39 -2.27 9.96
CA ASP A 29 15.72 -2.11 8.54
C ASP A 29 16.57 -3.30 8.02
N GLU A 30 17.58 -3.71 8.79
CA GLU A 30 18.40 -4.88 8.45
C GLU A 30 17.59 -6.19 8.44
N GLU A 31 16.71 -6.37 9.41
CA GLU A 31 15.82 -7.54 9.43
C GLU A 31 14.81 -7.52 8.28
N ASN A 32 14.24 -6.35 7.96
CA ASN A 32 13.33 -6.19 6.83
C ASN A 32 14.03 -6.53 5.51
N LYS A 33 15.26 -6.08 5.29
CA LYS A 33 16.07 -6.46 4.12
C LYS A 33 16.30 -7.97 4.05
N ARG A 34 16.66 -8.59 5.18
CA ARG A 34 16.92 -10.04 5.27
C ARG A 34 15.66 -10.85 4.93
N VAL A 35 14.53 -10.54 5.58
CA VAL A 35 13.26 -11.25 5.38
C VAL A 35 12.71 -11.01 3.98
N TYR A 36 12.78 -9.79 3.46
CA TYR A 36 12.35 -9.49 2.09
C TYR A 36 13.20 -10.24 1.05
N LYS A 37 14.51 -10.34 1.27
CA LYS A 37 15.38 -11.15 0.42
C LYS A 37 14.96 -12.62 0.43
N GLU A 38 14.69 -13.19 1.60
CA GLU A 38 14.19 -14.56 1.74
C GLU A 38 12.84 -14.77 1.03
N PHE A 39 11.93 -13.79 1.13
CA PHE A 39 10.67 -13.77 0.38
C PHE A 39 10.91 -13.84 -1.12
N ILE A 40 11.71 -12.93 -1.68
CA ILE A 40 11.97 -12.86 -3.12
C ILE A 40 12.67 -14.12 -3.63
N ASP A 41 13.67 -14.62 -2.90
CA ASP A 41 14.43 -15.80 -3.31
C ASP A 41 13.54 -17.06 -3.35
N ASN A 42 12.63 -17.22 -2.39
CA ASN A 42 11.64 -18.31 -2.40
C ASN A 42 10.58 -18.13 -3.50
N LEU A 43 10.07 -16.91 -3.68
CA LEU A 43 9.06 -16.61 -4.70
C LEU A 43 9.56 -16.93 -6.12
N LYS A 44 10.83 -16.60 -6.42
CA LYS A 44 11.49 -16.90 -7.71
C LYS A 44 11.50 -18.39 -8.05
N VAL A 45 11.61 -19.26 -7.06
CA VAL A 45 11.58 -20.72 -7.24
C VAL A 45 10.19 -21.33 -6.99
N GLY A 46 9.15 -20.49 -6.93
CA GLY A 46 7.76 -20.91 -6.78
C GLY A 46 7.43 -21.50 -5.42
N LYS A 47 8.13 -21.10 -4.35
CA LYS A 47 7.90 -21.54 -2.97
C LYS A 47 7.34 -20.41 -2.10
N CYS A 48 6.49 -20.79 -1.15
CA CYS A 48 6.06 -19.89 -0.09
C CYS A 48 7.18 -19.76 0.95
N PHE A 49 7.67 -18.55 1.19
CA PHE A 49 8.73 -18.32 2.20
C PHE A 49 8.27 -18.58 3.64
N ILE A 50 6.96 -18.57 3.91
CA ILE A 50 6.41 -18.77 5.27
C ILE A 50 6.37 -20.27 5.63
N CYS A 51 5.90 -21.12 4.72
CA CYS A 51 5.71 -22.55 5.01
C CYS A 51 6.64 -23.50 4.24
N GLY A 52 7.40 -23.00 3.26
CA GLY A 52 8.30 -23.78 2.41
C GLY A 52 7.63 -24.63 1.32
N GLU A 53 6.29 -24.74 1.35
CA GLU A 53 5.52 -25.47 0.34
C GLU A 53 5.53 -24.72 -1.01
N LYS A 54 5.19 -25.40 -2.12
CA LYS A 54 5.06 -24.72 -3.41
C LYS A 54 3.87 -23.76 -3.37
N MET A 55 3.98 -22.64 -4.08
CA MET A 55 2.89 -21.66 -4.20
C MET A 55 1.61 -22.25 -4.79
N SER A 56 1.71 -23.33 -5.59
CA SER A 56 0.58 -24.05 -6.18
C SER A 56 -0.08 -25.07 -5.26
N ASP A 57 0.58 -25.42 -4.15
CA ASP A 57 0.18 -26.54 -3.31
C ASP A 57 -0.76 -26.05 -2.21
N PHE A 58 -1.73 -26.89 -1.87
CA PHE A 58 -2.67 -26.65 -0.79
C PHE A 58 -2.58 -27.81 0.20
N VAL A 59 -2.20 -27.50 1.45
CA VAL A 59 -2.08 -28.46 2.54
C VAL A 59 -3.04 -28.07 3.66
N GLU A 60 -4.23 -28.68 3.70
CA GLU A 60 -5.34 -28.29 4.59
C GLU A 60 -4.95 -28.22 6.08
N GLN A 61 -4.03 -29.08 6.53
CA GLN A 61 -3.57 -29.12 7.93
C GLN A 61 -2.55 -28.02 8.27
N LYS A 62 -2.07 -27.26 7.29
CA LYS A 62 -1.07 -26.18 7.45
C LYS A 62 -1.59 -24.85 6.87
N PRO A 63 -2.53 -24.17 7.54
CA PRO A 63 -3.00 -22.85 7.11
C PRO A 63 -1.84 -21.85 6.98
N CYS A 64 -1.81 -21.09 5.89
CA CYS A 64 -0.73 -20.17 5.58
C CYS A 64 -1.22 -19.08 4.62
N PHE A 65 -0.55 -17.92 4.60
CA PHE A 65 -0.94 -16.82 3.72
C PHE A 65 -0.88 -17.16 2.23
N HIS A 66 -0.06 -18.13 1.78
CA HIS A 66 -0.07 -18.53 0.37
C HIS A 66 -1.41 -19.09 -0.10
N TRP A 67 -2.31 -19.49 0.80
CA TRP A 67 -3.68 -19.86 0.43
C TRP A 67 -4.41 -18.73 -0.29
N PHE A 68 -4.09 -17.47 0.00
CA PHE A 68 -4.63 -16.32 -0.71
C PHE A 68 -4.12 -16.20 -2.16
N THR A 69 -3.10 -16.96 -2.55
CA THR A 69 -2.62 -17.04 -3.95
C THR A 69 -3.34 -18.10 -4.79
N TYR A 70 -4.47 -18.61 -4.27
CA TYR A 70 -5.36 -19.54 -4.96
C TYR A 70 -4.68 -20.84 -5.43
N PRO A 71 -4.01 -21.60 -4.53
CA PRO A 71 -3.41 -22.88 -4.88
C PRO A 71 -4.46 -23.92 -5.31
N ASN A 72 -3.99 -24.96 -6.01
CA ASN A 72 -4.88 -25.98 -6.58
C ASN A 72 -5.71 -26.68 -5.50
N GLY A 73 -7.02 -26.72 -5.71
CA GLY A 73 -7.94 -27.44 -4.84
C GLY A 73 -8.46 -26.65 -3.63
N ILE A 74 -7.98 -25.41 -3.40
CA ILE A 74 -8.50 -24.58 -2.33
C ILE A 74 -9.97 -24.20 -2.56
N LYS A 75 -10.77 -24.22 -1.50
CA LYS A 75 -12.19 -23.84 -1.53
C LYS A 75 -12.46 -22.81 -0.45
N LYS A 76 -13.50 -22.00 -0.64
CA LYS A 76 -13.94 -20.99 0.34
C LYS A 76 -14.10 -21.57 1.76
N LYS A 77 -14.66 -22.77 1.89
CA LYS A 77 -14.83 -23.45 3.19
C LYS A 77 -13.53 -23.66 3.96
N ASN A 78 -12.39 -23.76 3.27
CA ASN A 78 -11.09 -23.92 3.93
C ASN A 78 -10.68 -22.63 4.66
N PHE A 79 -11.21 -21.47 4.26
CA PHE A 79 -10.98 -20.21 4.95
C PHE A 79 -11.83 -20.05 6.23
N GLU A 80 -12.93 -20.79 6.39
CA GLU A 80 -13.83 -20.63 7.54
C GLU A 80 -13.13 -20.81 8.89
N ASN A 81 -12.31 -21.87 9.02
CA ASN A 81 -11.54 -22.14 10.23
C ASN A 81 -10.23 -21.36 10.33
N TYR A 82 -9.77 -20.80 9.22
CA TYR A 82 -8.53 -20.05 9.19
C TYR A 82 -8.76 -18.59 9.59
N LEU A 83 -9.85 -18.00 9.08
CA LEU A 83 -10.18 -16.58 9.25
C LEU A 83 -11.08 -16.29 10.44
N ASN A 84 -11.54 -17.32 11.17
CA ASN A 84 -12.25 -17.14 12.44
C ASN A 84 -11.30 -16.95 13.64
N LYS A 85 -9.98 -17.08 13.42
CA LYS A 85 -8.93 -16.85 14.43
C LYS A 85 -8.18 -15.56 14.15
N PRO A 86 -7.59 -14.93 15.18
CA PRO A 86 -6.77 -13.74 14.99
C PRO A 86 -5.70 -13.97 13.95
N LEU A 87 -5.72 -13.14 12.92
CA LEU A 87 -4.77 -13.19 11.81
C LEU A 87 -4.15 -11.81 11.67
N GLY A 88 -2.83 -11.72 11.84
CA GLY A 88 -2.08 -10.47 11.82
C GLY A 88 -2.39 -9.63 10.58
N PHE A 89 -3.19 -8.57 10.74
CA PHE A 89 -3.59 -7.68 9.65
C PHE A 89 -2.36 -7.06 9.00
N PHE A 90 -1.46 -6.48 9.80
CA PHE A 90 -0.27 -5.80 9.28
C PHE A 90 0.70 -6.77 8.57
N GLN A 91 0.76 -8.02 9.05
CA GLN A 91 1.57 -9.07 8.42
C GLN A 91 0.96 -9.51 7.08
N LEU A 92 -0.36 -9.67 7.02
CA LEU A 92 -1.06 -10.07 5.80
C LEU A 92 -1.04 -8.95 4.74
N ASP A 93 -1.24 -7.70 5.16
CA ASP A 93 -1.04 -6.51 4.32
C ASP A 93 0.36 -6.48 3.72
N SER A 94 1.41 -6.64 4.55
CA SER A 94 2.79 -6.66 4.08
C SER A 94 3.02 -7.79 3.06
N TYR A 95 2.45 -8.97 3.30
CA TYR A 95 2.54 -10.10 2.36
C TYR A 95 1.88 -9.80 1.01
N PHE A 96 0.68 -9.21 1.00
CA PHE A 96 -0.01 -8.83 -0.23
C PHE A 96 0.74 -7.72 -0.99
N ARG A 97 1.27 -6.72 -0.27
CA ARG A 97 2.10 -5.67 -0.86
C ARG A 97 3.34 -6.21 -1.53
N TRP A 98 4.04 -7.13 -0.87
CA TRP A 98 5.25 -7.75 -1.44
C TRP A 98 4.94 -8.60 -2.67
N LEU A 99 3.85 -9.37 -2.67
CA LEU A 99 3.40 -10.09 -3.86
C LEU A 99 3.03 -9.12 -5.00
N ALA A 100 2.22 -8.10 -4.72
CA ALA A 100 1.80 -7.11 -5.72
C ALA A 100 3.00 -6.38 -6.36
N ASN A 101 3.94 -5.90 -5.54
CA ASN A 101 5.13 -5.18 -5.98
C ASN A 101 6.17 -6.09 -6.66
N SER A 102 6.13 -7.41 -6.43
CA SER A 102 6.99 -8.34 -7.17
C SER A 102 6.64 -8.42 -8.66
N GLU A 103 5.42 -8.07 -9.04
CA GLU A 103 4.97 -8.02 -10.44
C GLU A 103 5.16 -6.61 -11.03
N LYS A 104 4.59 -5.59 -10.37
CA LYS A 104 4.70 -4.19 -10.79
C LYS A 104 4.73 -3.27 -9.57
N LEU A 105 5.85 -2.59 -9.40
CA LEU A 105 6.09 -1.66 -8.30
C LEU A 105 5.07 -0.51 -8.31
N PHE A 106 4.47 -0.23 -7.14
CA PHE A 106 3.45 0.82 -6.87
C PHE A 106 2.09 0.60 -7.53
N ILE A 107 2.07 0.26 -8.83
CA ILE A 107 0.86 0.18 -9.66
C ILE A 107 -0.16 -0.81 -9.11
N ASN A 108 0.32 -1.94 -8.60
CA ASN A 108 -0.52 -3.02 -8.14
C ASN A 108 -1.02 -2.82 -6.69
N VAL A 109 -0.73 -1.70 -6.04
CA VAL A 109 -1.21 -1.39 -4.70
C VAL A 109 -1.81 0.01 -4.68
N ASN A 110 -3.11 0.09 -4.49
CA ASN A 110 -3.84 1.33 -4.30
C ASN A 110 -4.23 1.47 -2.84
N ASP A 111 -3.54 2.38 -2.17
CA ASP A 111 -3.67 2.77 -0.77
C ASP A 111 -3.88 4.29 -0.61
N LEU A 112 -4.47 4.93 -1.63
CA LEU A 112 -4.79 6.37 -1.58
C LEU A 112 -5.91 6.65 -0.56
N LYS A 113 -5.64 7.59 0.35
CA LYS A 113 -6.61 8.05 1.34
C LYS A 113 -7.75 8.81 0.69
N GLU A 114 -7.48 9.60 -0.35
CA GLU A 114 -8.51 10.33 -1.10
C GLU A 114 -9.52 9.39 -1.79
N GLU A 115 -9.09 8.16 -2.13
CA GLU A 115 -9.97 7.14 -2.69
C GLU A 115 -10.68 6.33 -1.62
N THR A 116 -10.32 6.44 -0.34
CA THR A 116 -10.97 5.70 0.75
C THR A 116 -12.39 6.25 1.01
N SER A 117 -13.33 5.36 1.31
CA SER A 117 -14.70 5.74 1.67
C SER A 117 -14.73 6.56 2.97
N THR A 118 -15.61 7.57 3.08
CA THR A 118 -15.69 8.45 4.25
C THR A 118 -16.01 7.72 5.56
N THR A 119 -16.65 6.55 5.49
CA THR A 119 -16.97 5.69 6.63
C THR A 119 -15.88 4.68 6.96
N SER A 120 -14.84 4.59 6.13
CA SER A 120 -13.75 3.63 6.26
C SER A 120 -12.54 4.31 6.88
N TYR A 121 -11.98 3.66 7.88
CA TYR A 121 -10.68 4.02 8.45
C TYR A 121 -9.55 3.70 7.48
N LEU A 122 -9.66 2.55 6.78
CA LEU A 122 -8.67 2.09 5.82
C LEU A 122 -9.36 1.28 4.73
N GLU A 123 -9.01 1.58 3.48
CA GLU A 123 -9.28 0.73 2.32
C GLU A 123 -7.98 0.58 1.53
N THR A 124 -7.68 -0.63 1.07
CA THR A 124 -6.50 -0.86 0.23
C THR A 124 -6.80 -1.99 -0.73
N THR A 125 -6.39 -1.83 -1.99
CA THR A 125 -6.55 -2.83 -3.03
C THR A 125 -5.20 -3.24 -3.59
N TYR A 126 -5.03 -4.55 -3.78
CA TYR A 126 -3.80 -5.17 -4.25
C TYR A 126 -4.10 -6.05 -5.45
N LYS A 127 -3.18 -6.10 -6.42
CA LYS A 127 -3.28 -6.98 -7.58
C LYS A 127 -2.02 -7.83 -7.72
N TYR A 128 -2.19 -9.13 -7.92
CA TYR A 128 -1.10 -10.06 -8.19
C TYR A 128 -1.57 -11.11 -9.18
N LYS A 129 -0.97 -11.13 -10.38
CA LYS A 129 -1.40 -11.99 -11.49
C LYS A 129 -2.90 -11.79 -11.78
N ASN A 130 -3.69 -12.86 -11.76
CA ASN A 130 -5.13 -12.86 -11.94
C ASN A 130 -5.92 -12.71 -10.63
N ILE A 131 -5.25 -12.36 -9.53
CA ILE A 131 -5.83 -12.25 -8.20
C ILE A 131 -5.89 -10.78 -7.80
N GLU A 132 -7.02 -10.39 -7.21
CA GLU A 132 -7.20 -9.09 -6.57
C GLU A 132 -7.60 -9.33 -5.11
N TRP A 133 -6.93 -8.63 -4.19
CA TRP A 133 -7.31 -8.57 -2.78
C TRP A 133 -7.73 -7.15 -2.44
N ALA A 134 -8.72 -7.00 -1.57
CA ALA A 134 -9.10 -5.70 -1.06
C ALA A 134 -9.41 -5.78 0.44
N PHE A 135 -8.76 -4.94 1.23
CA PHE A 135 -9.10 -4.74 2.64
C PHE A 135 -10.06 -3.58 2.82
N SER A 136 -10.92 -3.72 3.82
CA SER A 136 -11.78 -2.65 4.31
C SER A 136 -11.89 -2.75 5.82
N ILE A 137 -11.60 -1.62 6.49
CA ILE A 137 -11.76 -1.44 7.92
C ILE A 137 -12.64 -0.20 8.11
N GLY A 138 -13.87 -0.38 8.59
CA GLY A 138 -14.73 0.71 9.02
C GLY A 138 -14.19 1.38 10.30
N TYR A 139 -14.49 2.66 10.51
CA TYR A 139 -14.13 3.33 11.78
C TYR A 139 -14.64 2.58 13.01
N THR A 140 -15.86 2.02 12.92
CA THR A 140 -16.50 1.25 13.98
C THR A 140 -16.01 -0.19 14.06
N ASP A 141 -15.48 -0.76 12.97
CA ASP A 141 -14.96 -2.14 12.95
C ASP A 141 -13.73 -2.28 13.88
N LYS A 142 -12.96 -1.19 14.10
CA LYS A 142 -11.84 -1.14 15.05
C LYS A 142 -12.25 -1.39 16.51
N ASP A 143 -13.48 -1.03 16.87
CA ASP A 143 -14.03 -1.24 18.22
C ASP A 143 -14.85 -2.54 18.31
N GLY A 144 -15.34 -3.02 17.17
CA GLY A 144 -16.35 -4.06 17.06
C GLY A 144 -17.77 -3.52 17.28
N HIS A 145 -18.77 -4.37 17.10
CA HIS A 145 -20.19 -4.03 17.20
C HIS A 145 -20.84 -4.77 18.36
N PRO A 146 -20.77 -4.29 19.63
CA PRO A 146 -21.12 -5.08 20.82
C PRO A 146 -22.54 -5.67 20.82
N ASN A 147 -23.48 -5.00 20.14
CA ASN A 147 -24.88 -5.42 20.04
C ASN A 147 -25.17 -6.31 18.82
N ALA A 148 -24.18 -6.60 17.98
CA ALA A 148 -24.34 -7.43 16.79
C ALA A 148 -24.03 -8.90 17.10
N GLN A 149 -24.78 -9.82 16.48
CA GLN A 149 -24.49 -11.25 16.58
C GLN A 149 -23.18 -11.64 15.86
N ILE A 150 -22.78 -10.88 14.85
CA ILE A 150 -21.57 -11.10 14.05
C ILE A 150 -20.76 -9.81 14.09
N GLY A 151 -19.44 -9.92 14.29
CA GLY A 151 -18.55 -8.75 14.34
C GLY A 151 -18.57 -8.00 15.67
N ALA A 152 -18.97 -8.64 16.78
CA ALA A 152 -18.97 -8.02 18.12
C ALA A 152 -17.59 -7.65 18.66
N PHE A 153 -16.54 -8.19 18.06
CA PHE A 153 -15.14 -7.93 18.37
C PHE A 153 -14.49 -7.03 17.30
N PRO A 154 -13.40 -6.32 17.62
CA PRO A 154 -12.58 -5.62 16.63
C PRO A 154 -12.15 -6.51 15.46
N HIS A 155 -12.44 -6.11 14.23
CA HIS A 155 -12.19 -6.94 13.05
C HIS A 155 -11.92 -6.12 11.79
N TYR A 156 -11.46 -6.80 10.75
CA TYR A 156 -11.34 -6.28 9.41
C TYR A 156 -12.04 -7.18 8.39
N HIS A 157 -12.25 -6.64 7.20
CA HIS A 157 -12.86 -7.36 6.08
C HIS A 157 -11.88 -7.50 4.93
N LEU A 158 -11.96 -8.65 4.25
CA LEU A 158 -11.17 -8.97 3.07
C LEU A 158 -12.08 -9.46 1.96
N GLN A 159 -11.91 -8.91 0.76
CA GLN A 159 -12.43 -9.48 -0.47
C GLN A 159 -11.26 -10.07 -1.28
N MET A 160 -11.52 -11.21 -1.93
CA MET A 160 -10.59 -11.82 -2.87
C MET A 160 -11.33 -12.14 -4.16
N LYS A 161 -10.80 -11.70 -5.30
CA LYS A 161 -11.22 -12.11 -6.64
C LYS A 161 -10.15 -12.96 -7.30
N VAL A 162 -10.57 -13.90 -8.13
CA VAL A 162 -9.72 -14.71 -9.00
C VAL A 162 -10.34 -14.67 -10.39
N ASP A 163 -9.57 -14.29 -11.40
CA ASP A 163 -10.06 -14.08 -12.78
C ASP A 163 -11.29 -13.15 -12.81
N ASP A 164 -11.20 -12.03 -12.07
CA ASP A 164 -12.25 -11.02 -11.88
C ASP A 164 -13.55 -11.54 -11.23
N ARG A 165 -13.59 -12.80 -10.79
CA ARG A 165 -14.73 -13.41 -10.09
C ARG A 165 -14.51 -13.40 -8.60
N ILE A 166 -15.52 -12.92 -7.85
CA ILE A 166 -15.44 -12.88 -6.39
C ILE A 166 -15.39 -14.31 -5.84
N PHE A 167 -14.27 -14.63 -5.18
CA PHE A 167 -14.07 -15.89 -4.47
C PHE A 167 -14.40 -15.76 -2.99
N LEU A 168 -13.90 -14.69 -2.34
CA LEU A 168 -14.28 -14.27 -0.98
C LEU A 168 -14.90 -12.87 -1.05
N LYS A 169 -16.05 -12.67 -0.42
CA LYS A 169 -16.73 -11.37 -0.28
C LYS A 169 -16.33 -10.72 1.04
N PHE A 170 -16.34 -9.38 1.11
CA PHE A 170 -16.11 -8.63 2.36
C PHE A 170 -16.95 -9.14 3.54
N ASN A 171 -18.22 -9.46 3.31
CA ASN A 171 -19.16 -9.88 4.36
C ASN A 171 -19.07 -11.38 4.68
N ASP A 172 -18.21 -12.15 4.02
CA ASP A 172 -18.05 -13.58 4.32
C ASP A 172 -17.42 -13.80 5.69
N PHE A 173 -16.45 -12.95 6.06
CA PHE A 173 -15.67 -13.09 7.29
C PHE A 173 -15.51 -11.74 8.00
N HIS A 174 -15.58 -11.79 9.33
CA HIS A 174 -15.19 -10.70 10.22
C HIS A 174 -13.87 -11.15 10.85
N ILE A 175 -12.75 -10.81 10.24
CA ILE A 175 -11.46 -11.38 10.59
C ILE A 175 -10.97 -10.67 11.85
N PRO A 176 -10.81 -11.35 12.99
CA PRO A 176 -10.39 -10.71 14.22
C PRO A 176 -8.97 -10.17 14.10
N PHE A 177 -8.76 -8.95 14.59
CA PHE A 177 -7.42 -8.42 14.81
C PHE A 177 -6.66 -9.26 15.85
N SER A 178 -5.36 -9.42 15.66
CA SER A 178 -4.46 -9.90 16.71
C SER A 178 -4.23 -8.82 17.77
N ASP A 179 -3.72 -9.21 18.93
CA ASP A 179 -3.35 -8.26 19.99
C ASP A 179 -2.31 -7.23 19.49
N HIS A 180 -1.34 -7.70 18.69
CA HIS A 180 -0.35 -6.83 18.06
C HIS A 180 -1.00 -5.81 17.10
N ASP A 181 -1.97 -6.24 16.28
CA ASP A 181 -2.67 -5.32 15.39
C ASP A 181 -3.43 -4.25 16.18
N LEU A 182 -4.10 -4.65 17.26
CA LEU A 182 -4.84 -3.72 18.13
C LEU A 182 -3.92 -2.69 18.80
N PHE A 183 -2.73 -3.12 19.20
CA PHE A 183 -1.69 -2.22 19.71
C PHE A 183 -1.23 -1.22 18.65
N VAL A 184 -0.91 -1.69 17.44
CA VAL A 184 -0.41 -0.83 16.36
C VAL A 184 -1.48 0.15 15.88
N LEU A 185 -2.74 -0.30 15.73
CA LEU A 185 -3.86 0.58 15.37
C LEU A 185 -4.04 1.71 16.39
N GLU A 186 -4.02 1.37 17.68
CA GLU A 186 -4.14 2.37 18.74
C GLU A 186 -2.94 3.31 18.78
N LEU A 187 -1.74 2.77 18.53
CA LEU A 187 -0.52 3.56 18.49
C LEU A 187 -0.53 4.59 17.35
N LEU A 188 -0.97 4.18 16.16
CA LEU A 188 -1.14 5.07 15.01
C LEU A 188 -2.20 6.13 15.28
N GLU A 189 -3.26 5.82 16.02
CA GLU A 189 -4.30 6.80 16.39
C GLU A 189 -3.78 7.84 17.39
N GLN A 190 -3.10 7.38 18.46
CA GLN A 190 -2.67 8.25 19.55
C GLN A 190 -1.37 9.04 19.27
N ALA A 191 -0.52 8.58 18.35
CA ALA A 191 0.81 9.13 18.11
C ALA A 191 1.16 9.21 16.60
N SER A 192 0.18 9.53 15.74
CA SER A 192 0.34 9.63 14.28
C SER A 192 1.40 10.64 13.81
N ASP A 193 1.72 11.65 14.63
CA ASP A 193 2.77 12.64 14.37
C ASP A 193 4.19 12.06 14.52
N ARG A 194 4.34 10.95 15.26
CA ARG A 194 5.61 10.33 15.62
C ARG A 194 5.80 8.95 15.03
N VAL A 195 4.71 8.21 14.90
CA VAL A 195 4.69 6.83 14.39
C VAL A 195 3.96 6.84 13.06
N LYS A 196 4.69 6.47 12.01
CA LYS A 196 4.12 6.21 10.69
C LYS A 196 4.09 4.71 10.44
N TRP A 197 3.05 4.26 9.77
CA TRP A 197 3.02 2.91 9.25
C TRP A 197 3.92 2.82 8.02
N GLY A 198 5.08 2.18 8.18
CA GLY A 198 6.04 1.96 7.10
C GLY A 198 5.72 0.70 6.30
N HIS A 199 5.93 0.75 4.99
CA HIS A 199 5.77 -0.39 4.08
C HIS A 199 7.10 -0.76 3.41
N SER A 200 8.08 -1.21 4.19
CA SER A 200 9.39 -1.62 3.66
C SER A 200 9.22 -2.59 2.49
N PHE A 201 9.71 -2.20 1.30
CA PHE A 201 9.55 -2.94 0.02
C PHE A 201 8.10 -3.18 -0.46
N GLY A 202 7.11 -2.56 0.20
CA GLY A 202 5.67 -2.78 -0.01
C GLY A 202 4.87 -1.50 -0.31
N HIS A 203 5.53 -0.40 -0.66
CA HIS A 203 4.85 0.86 -0.97
C HIS A 203 3.87 0.70 -2.13
N GLY A 204 2.67 1.27 -1.96
CA GLY A 204 1.72 1.49 -3.03
C GLY A 204 1.81 2.89 -3.61
N VAL A 205 0.83 3.24 -4.44
CA VAL A 205 0.77 4.55 -5.09
C VAL A 205 0.59 5.70 -4.09
N GLY A 206 0.03 5.43 -2.89
CA GLY A 206 -0.13 6.41 -1.81
C GLY A 206 1.20 6.95 -1.26
N ILE A 207 2.34 6.44 -1.70
CA ILE A 207 3.66 7.03 -1.42
C ILE A 207 3.75 8.51 -1.79
N ILE A 208 2.96 8.96 -2.77
CA ILE A 208 2.89 10.36 -3.23
C ILE A 208 2.12 11.29 -2.27
N GLU A 209 1.50 10.76 -1.21
CA GLU A 209 0.82 11.59 -0.19
C GLU A 209 1.80 12.18 0.84
N ASP A 210 3.06 11.72 0.87
CA ASP A 210 4.10 12.27 1.73
C ASP A 210 4.99 13.24 0.92
N GLU A 211 5.03 14.51 1.34
CA GLU A 211 5.78 15.57 0.67
C GLU A 211 7.27 15.23 0.49
N LYS A 212 7.88 14.54 1.46
CA LYS A 212 9.30 14.15 1.35
C LYS A 212 9.52 13.12 0.25
N ASN A 213 8.55 12.23 0.05
CA ASN A 213 8.62 11.25 -1.02
C ASN A 213 8.36 11.89 -2.38
N LEU A 214 7.48 12.90 -2.45
CA LEU A 214 7.19 13.63 -3.70
C LEU A 214 8.45 14.25 -4.30
N GLU A 215 9.28 14.91 -3.49
CA GLU A 215 10.55 15.49 -3.95
C GLU A 215 11.48 14.42 -4.54
N ILE A 216 11.66 13.32 -3.82
CA ILE A 216 12.52 12.19 -4.26
C ILE A 216 11.97 11.56 -5.55
N ILE A 217 10.64 11.38 -5.63
CA ILE A 217 9.98 10.81 -6.81
C ILE A 217 10.16 11.74 -8.00
N ASP A 218 9.93 13.05 -7.84
CA ASP A 218 10.14 14.04 -8.90
C ASP A 218 11.59 14.05 -9.39
N ASP A 219 12.53 13.84 -8.46
CA ASP A 219 13.95 13.84 -8.76
C ASP A 219 14.41 12.64 -9.56
N LEU A 220 13.90 11.47 -9.23
CA LEU A 220 14.25 10.21 -9.87
C LEU A 220 13.40 9.87 -11.10
N MET A 221 12.35 10.66 -11.38
CA MET A 221 11.41 10.36 -12.46
C MET A 221 12.05 10.47 -13.85
N ILE A 222 11.71 9.50 -14.70
CA ILE A 222 12.06 9.48 -16.12
C ILE A 222 10.81 9.31 -16.98
N THR A 223 10.89 9.71 -18.24
CA THR A 223 9.83 9.53 -19.23
C THR A 223 9.80 8.11 -19.77
N THR A 224 8.60 7.63 -20.04
CA THR A 224 8.34 6.34 -20.69
C THR A 224 7.31 6.52 -21.80
N ASP A 225 7.42 5.71 -22.86
CA ASP A 225 6.43 5.64 -23.92
C ASP A 225 5.25 4.71 -23.55
N ASP A 226 5.42 3.90 -22.49
CA ASP A 226 4.37 3.03 -21.93
C ASP A 226 3.64 3.71 -20.77
N SER A 227 2.77 4.68 -21.12
CA SER A 227 1.99 5.43 -20.13
C SER A 227 0.96 4.57 -19.38
N GLU A 228 0.55 3.44 -19.95
CA GLU A 228 -0.44 2.55 -19.36
C GLU A 228 0.15 1.71 -18.22
N ASN A 229 1.48 1.53 -18.20
CA ASN A 229 2.20 0.87 -17.10
C ASN A 229 3.11 1.83 -16.32
N ALA A 230 2.93 3.14 -16.45
CA ALA A 230 3.62 4.10 -15.62
C ALA A 230 2.93 4.21 -14.24
N PRO A 231 3.67 4.19 -13.12
CA PRO A 231 3.08 4.33 -11.78
C PRO A 231 2.55 5.74 -11.50
N PHE A 232 3.15 6.76 -12.12
CA PHE A 232 2.86 8.15 -11.86
C PHE A 232 2.79 8.95 -13.16
N ASN A 233 1.97 9.99 -13.16
CA ASN A 233 1.97 11.04 -14.16
C ASN A 233 2.47 12.34 -13.53
N ARG A 234 3.37 13.04 -14.22
CA ARG A 234 3.84 14.36 -13.83
C ARG A 234 3.22 15.42 -14.72
N HIS A 235 2.50 16.34 -14.11
CA HIS A 235 1.98 17.55 -14.74
C HIS A 235 2.83 18.75 -14.33
N THR A 236 3.03 19.68 -15.25
CA THR A 236 3.76 20.91 -14.99
C THR A 236 3.01 22.07 -15.62
N ILE A 237 2.70 23.06 -14.80
CA ILE A 237 2.13 24.32 -15.22
C ILE A 237 3.26 25.35 -15.16
N ILE A 238 3.47 26.07 -16.26
CA ILE A 238 4.49 27.11 -16.37
C ILE A 238 3.81 28.38 -16.85
N GLU A 239 3.96 29.44 -16.08
CA GLU A 239 3.41 30.77 -16.35
C GLU A 239 4.56 31.74 -16.59
N ALA A 240 4.52 32.40 -17.75
CA ALA A 240 5.49 33.43 -18.10
C ALA A 240 5.42 34.62 -17.11
N PRO A 241 6.51 35.35 -16.89
CA PRO A 241 6.45 36.63 -16.21
C PRO A 241 5.45 37.58 -16.88
N GLU A 242 4.90 38.51 -16.09
CA GLU A 242 3.97 39.51 -16.61
C GLU A 242 4.58 40.29 -17.78
N GLY A 243 3.82 40.40 -18.88
CA GLY A 243 4.27 41.07 -20.11
C GLY A 243 5.26 40.27 -20.97
N GLN A 244 5.59 39.02 -20.59
CA GLN A 244 6.48 38.15 -21.36
C GLN A 244 5.73 36.96 -21.97
N THR A 245 6.39 36.29 -22.91
CA THR A 245 5.90 35.05 -23.53
C THR A 245 7.00 33.99 -23.49
N ILE A 246 6.60 32.71 -23.47
CA ILE A 246 7.53 31.60 -23.57
C ILE A 246 7.82 31.34 -25.05
N SER A 247 9.08 31.38 -25.45
CA SER A 247 9.49 31.09 -26.83
C SER A 247 9.21 29.63 -27.21
N SER A 248 8.70 29.41 -28.43
CA SER A 248 8.52 28.07 -28.99
C SER A 248 9.85 27.31 -29.14
N GLU A 249 10.95 28.02 -29.37
CA GLU A 249 12.29 27.44 -29.49
C GLU A 249 12.73 26.76 -28.18
N ILE A 250 12.43 27.39 -27.04
CA ILE A 250 12.72 26.82 -25.70
C ILE A 250 11.88 25.55 -25.47
N ILE A 251 10.62 25.55 -25.90
CA ILE A 251 9.74 24.39 -25.78
C ILE A 251 10.26 23.22 -26.64
N LEU A 252 10.66 23.50 -27.89
CA LEU A 252 11.22 22.49 -28.78
C LEU A 252 12.54 21.94 -28.24
N GLN A 253 13.43 22.80 -27.75
CA GLN A 253 14.67 22.41 -27.10
C GLN A 253 14.40 21.45 -25.93
N ALA A 254 13.46 21.78 -25.05
CA ALA A 254 13.12 20.93 -23.91
C ALA A 254 12.55 19.57 -24.33
N ILE A 255 11.76 19.51 -25.39
CA ILE A 255 11.23 18.25 -25.94
C ILE A 255 12.36 17.39 -26.51
N GLU A 256 13.27 17.97 -27.27
CA GLU A 256 14.42 17.24 -27.85
C GLU A 256 15.35 16.72 -26.76
N GLU A 257 15.65 17.56 -25.77
CA GLU A 257 16.46 17.15 -24.63
C GLU A 257 15.78 16.05 -23.80
N SER A 258 14.46 16.12 -23.60
CA SER A 258 13.69 15.07 -22.93
C SER A 258 13.78 13.73 -23.67
N LYS A 259 13.70 13.73 -25.00
CA LYS A 259 13.86 12.50 -25.81
C LYS A 259 15.24 11.90 -25.64
N LYS A 260 16.29 12.73 -25.54
CA LYS A 260 17.68 12.30 -25.40
C LYS A 260 18.01 11.80 -23.98
N THR A 261 17.52 12.50 -22.95
CA THR A 261 17.91 12.28 -21.54
C THR A 261 16.90 11.46 -20.77
N LYS A 262 15.70 11.27 -21.31
CA LYS A 262 14.51 10.74 -20.62
C LYS A 262 14.07 11.56 -19.41
N LYS A 263 14.59 12.77 -19.21
CA LYS A 263 14.12 13.68 -18.16
C LYS A 263 12.75 14.27 -18.53
N PRO A 264 11.82 14.47 -17.58
CA PRO A 264 10.53 15.08 -17.88
C PRO A 264 10.68 16.48 -18.50
N VAL A 265 9.91 16.76 -19.56
CA VAL A 265 9.93 18.06 -20.27
C VAL A 265 9.73 19.23 -19.30
N GLY A 266 8.78 19.12 -18.37
CA GLY A 266 8.53 20.18 -17.38
C GLY A 266 9.72 20.47 -16.47
N LYS A 267 10.57 19.48 -16.18
CA LYS A 267 11.77 19.66 -15.35
C LYS A 267 12.87 20.39 -16.12
N ILE A 268 13.03 20.06 -17.41
CA ILE A 268 13.94 20.78 -18.30
C ILE A 268 13.47 22.23 -18.47
N LEU A 269 12.18 22.46 -18.66
CA LEU A 269 11.62 23.81 -18.77
C LEU A 269 11.81 24.64 -17.49
N GLN A 270 11.71 24.02 -16.31
CA GLN A 270 12.01 24.67 -15.03
C GLN A 270 13.45 25.16 -14.94
N GLU A 271 14.40 24.43 -15.54
CA GLU A 271 15.81 24.81 -15.58
C GLU A 271 16.09 25.89 -16.63
N LEU A 272 15.39 25.87 -17.76
CA LEU A 272 15.55 26.84 -18.84
C LEU A 272 14.81 28.16 -18.58
N LEU A 273 13.74 28.15 -17.79
CA LEU A 273 12.86 29.28 -17.53
C LEU A 273 12.89 29.66 -16.04
N THR A 274 14.05 30.07 -15.54
CA THR A 274 14.27 30.41 -14.12
C THR A 274 13.36 31.52 -13.60
N ASP A 275 12.86 32.37 -14.48
CA ASP A 275 12.09 33.55 -14.15
C ASP A 275 10.57 33.27 -14.18
N ALA A 276 10.18 32.12 -14.74
CA ALA A 276 8.79 31.70 -14.85
C ALA A 276 8.27 31.13 -13.53
N LYS A 277 6.99 31.33 -13.26
CA LYS A 277 6.32 30.63 -12.16
C LYS A 277 6.03 29.22 -12.60
N THR A 278 6.37 28.24 -11.76
CA THR A 278 6.14 26.84 -12.08
C THR A 278 5.43 26.12 -10.94
N ALA A 279 4.53 25.21 -11.31
CA ALA A 279 3.87 24.29 -10.39
C ALA A 279 3.96 22.87 -10.95
N THR A 280 4.43 21.93 -10.13
CA THR A 280 4.49 20.50 -10.46
C THR A 280 3.41 19.77 -9.69
N ILE A 281 2.71 18.85 -10.36
CA ILE A 281 1.72 17.97 -9.74
C ILE A 281 2.05 16.54 -10.15
N ILE A 282 2.23 15.66 -9.18
CA ILE A 282 2.41 14.22 -9.42
C ILE A 282 1.13 13.52 -9.02
N VAL A 283 0.57 12.73 -9.92
CA VAL A 283 -0.69 12.00 -9.71
C VAL A 283 -0.52 10.53 -10.05
N PRO A 284 -1.40 9.63 -9.56
CA PRO A 284 -1.42 8.23 -9.95
C PRO A 284 -1.44 8.04 -11.47
N GLY A 285 -0.69 7.05 -11.94
CA GLY A 285 -0.71 6.61 -13.33
C GLY A 285 -2.01 5.89 -13.70
N LYS A 286 -2.32 5.80 -15.00
CA LYS A 286 -3.56 5.15 -15.48
C LYS A 286 -3.63 3.66 -15.17
N GLY A 287 -2.47 3.00 -15.11
CA GLY A 287 -2.37 1.57 -14.84
C GLY A 287 -2.62 1.18 -13.40
N VAL A 288 -2.65 2.16 -12.48
CA VAL A 288 -2.82 1.92 -11.04
C VAL A 288 -4.13 1.17 -10.82
N THR A 289 -4.05 0.11 -10.00
CA THR A 289 -5.22 -0.70 -9.68
C THR A 289 -6.30 0.17 -9.02
N LYS A 290 -7.57 -0.06 -9.34
CA LYS A 290 -8.66 0.75 -8.77
C LYS A 290 -8.97 0.34 -7.35
N MET A 291 -9.30 1.30 -6.48
CA MET A 291 -9.76 1.01 -5.13
C MET A 291 -11.09 0.24 -5.17
N THR A 292 -11.09 -0.97 -4.61
CA THR A 292 -12.29 -1.78 -4.41
C THR A 292 -12.87 -1.49 -3.03
N LYS A 293 -14.06 -0.88 -3.04
CA LYS A 293 -14.74 -0.42 -1.83
C LYS A 293 -15.76 -1.44 -1.33
N ARG A 294 -15.93 -1.50 -0.01
CA ARG A 294 -17.06 -2.23 0.58
C ARG A 294 -18.31 -1.39 0.42
N SER A 295 -19.22 -1.82 -0.47
CA SER A 295 -20.53 -1.19 -0.55
C SER A 295 -21.29 -1.44 0.77
N GLY A 296 -21.78 -0.37 1.40
CA GLY A 296 -22.72 -0.49 2.52
C GLY A 296 -23.95 -1.31 2.12
N LYS A 297 -24.63 -1.92 3.11
CA LYS A 297 -25.93 -2.54 2.85
C LYS A 297 -26.86 -1.47 2.24
N LYS A 298 -27.37 -1.71 1.03
CA LYS A 298 -28.57 -1.03 0.55
C LYS A 298 -29.76 -1.47 1.39
#